data_AF-A0A7W3SYJ8-F1
#
_entry.id   AF-A0A7W3SYJ8-F1
#
_cell.length_a   1.000
_cell.length_b   1.000
_cell.length_c   1.000
_cell.angle_alpha   90.00
_cell.angle_beta   90.00
_cell.angle_gamma   90.00
#
_symmetry.space_group_name_H-M   'P 1'
#
loop_
_entity.id
_entity.type
_entity.pdbx_description
1 polymer ?
#
loop_
_entity_poly.entity_id
_entity_poly.type
_entity_poly.pdbx_seq_one_letter_code
_entity_poly.pdbx_strand_id
1 'polypeptide(L)'
;MKEKNPEYFLKIRAVVNELDPIGLIASGAPEDEHDTLTANILELIVHKKFDEIRDLIIESYSWYGFNHDDIKDEYKESSNTKLSLIIEKILEINKEYYGV
;
A
#
# COMPACT_ATOMS: atom_id res chain seq x y z
N MET A 1 -12.76 8.12 19.08
CA MET A 1 -12.24 7.50 17.84
C MET A 1 -13.42 7.38 16.90
N LYS A 2 -13.40 8.03 15.72
CA LYS A 2 -14.34 7.64 14.65
C LYS A 2 -14.10 6.14 14.43
N GLU A 3 -15.16 5.35 14.56
CA GLU A 3 -15.12 3.89 14.64
C GLU A 3 -14.34 3.26 13.49
N LYS A 4 -13.81 2.05 13.74
CA LYS A 4 -13.22 1.16 12.73
C LYS A 4 -14.20 1.03 11.55
N ASN A 5 -14.04 1.84 10.52
CA ASN A 5 -14.93 1.80 9.36
C ASN A 5 -14.43 0.71 8.40
N PRO A 6 -15.16 -0.40 8.24
CA PRO A 6 -14.76 -1.47 7.33
C PRO A 6 -14.62 -0.96 5.90
N GLU A 7 -15.42 0.04 5.49
CA GLU A 7 -15.35 0.61 4.14
C GLU A 7 -14.00 1.29 3.88
N TYR A 8 -13.45 1.99 4.88
CA TYR A 8 -12.17 2.66 4.72
C TYR A 8 -11.03 1.64 4.57
N PHE A 9 -11.05 0.60 5.41
CA PHE A 9 -10.11 -0.51 5.29
C PHE A 9 -10.19 -1.17 3.91
N LEU A 10 -11.39 -1.49 3.44
CA LEU A 10 -11.60 -2.14 2.15
C LEU A 10 -11.15 -1.28 0.97
N LYS A 11 -11.32 0.05 1.03
CA LYS A 11 -10.82 0.98 0.00
C LYS A 11 -9.29 0.99 -0.05
N ILE A 12 -8.62 1.05 1.09
CA ILE A 12 -7.15 0.96 1.13
C ILE A 12 -6.68 -0.42 0.66
N ARG A 13 -7.34 -1.51 1.09
CA ARG A 13 -7.03 -2.88 0.65
C ARG A 13 -7.10 -3.01 -0.87
N ALA A 14 -8.12 -2.44 -1.51
CA ALA A 14 -8.26 -2.48 -2.96
C ALA A 14 -7.06 -1.84 -3.68
N VAL A 15 -6.54 -0.71 -3.15
CA VAL A 15 -5.35 -0.06 -3.70
C VAL A 15 -4.09 -0.88 -3.45
N VAL A 16 -3.94 -1.49 -2.27
CA VAL A 16 -2.81 -2.39 -1.98
C VAL A 16 -2.84 -3.63 -2.87
N ASN A 17 -4.02 -4.20 -3.14
CA ASN A 17 -4.19 -5.32 -4.06
C ASN A 17 -3.98 -4.92 -5.53
N GLU A 18 -4.14 -3.64 -5.89
CA GLU A 18 -3.75 -3.14 -7.22
C GLU A 18 -2.22 -3.01 -7.34
N LEU A 19 -1.56 -2.59 -6.26
CA LEU A 19 -0.10 -2.61 -6.18
C LEU A 19 0.41 -4.04 -6.35
N ASP A 20 -0.20 -5.00 -5.64
CA ASP A 20 0.16 -6.42 -5.61
C ASP A 20 1.69 -6.62 -5.59
N PRO A 21 2.37 -6.25 -4.48
CA PRO A 21 3.81 -6.01 -4.45
C PRO A 21 4.64 -7.10 -5.13
N ILE A 22 4.23 -8.36 -4.95
CA ILE A 22 4.91 -9.53 -5.49
C ILE A 22 4.00 -10.42 -6.36
N GLY A 23 2.85 -9.92 -6.80
CA GLY A 23 1.99 -10.64 -7.76
C GLY A 23 1.20 -11.81 -7.15
N LEU A 24 0.96 -11.83 -5.83
CA LEU A 24 0.25 -12.93 -5.17
C LEU A 24 -1.23 -12.97 -5.58
N ILE A 25 -1.89 -11.81 -5.60
CA ILE A 25 -3.30 -11.72 -5.99
C ILE A 25 -3.46 -12.13 -7.46
N ALA A 26 -2.60 -11.61 -8.34
CA ALA A 26 -2.56 -12.00 -9.74
C ALA A 26 -2.29 -13.51 -9.95
N SER A 27 -1.61 -14.15 -9.00
CA SER A 27 -1.33 -15.59 -8.99
C SER A 27 -2.45 -16.43 -8.37
N GLY A 28 -3.56 -15.81 -7.93
CA GLY A 28 -4.73 -16.49 -7.37
C GLY A 28 -4.74 -16.60 -5.85
N ALA A 29 -3.88 -15.86 -5.15
CA ALA A 29 -3.98 -15.74 -3.70
C ALA A 29 -5.28 -15.00 -3.30
N PRO A 30 -5.83 -15.27 -2.11
CA PRO A 30 -6.98 -14.55 -1.58
C PRO A 30 -6.76 -13.03 -1.45
N GLU A 31 -7.83 -12.24 -1.51
CA GLU A 31 -7.76 -10.77 -1.42
C GLU A 31 -7.24 -10.23 -0.07
N ASP A 32 -7.21 -11.03 0.98
CA ASP A 32 -6.73 -10.65 2.32
C ASP A 32 -5.23 -10.92 2.52
N GLU A 33 -4.52 -11.41 1.50
CA GLU A 33 -3.09 -11.71 1.56
C GLU A 33 -2.23 -10.50 1.99
N HIS A 34 -2.66 -9.29 1.62
CA HIS A 34 -1.97 -8.04 1.92
C HIS A 34 -2.63 -7.23 3.05
N ASP A 35 -3.49 -7.83 3.87
CA ASP A 35 -4.20 -7.14 4.95
C ASP A 35 -3.24 -6.58 6.02
N THR A 36 -2.10 -7.23 6.25
CA THR A 36 -1.07 -6.71 7.17
C THR A 36 -0.48 -5.39 6.67
N LEU A 37 -0.15 -5.31 5.38
CA LEU A 37 0.34 -4.06 4.76
C LEU A 37 -0.76 -2.99 4.80
N THR A 38 -2.01 -3.38 4.50
CA THR A 38 -3.17 -2.48 4.56
C THR A 38 -3.35 -1.88 5.95
N ALA A 39 -3.27 -2.70 7.01
CA ALA A 39 -3.41 -2.26 8.39
C ALA A 39 -2.29 -1.29 8.81
N ASN A 40 -1.04 -1.58 8.41
CA ASN A 40 0.11 -0.72 8.73
C ASN A 40 0.03 0.63 8.01
N ILE A 41 -0.43 0.66 6.74
CA ILE A 41 -0.67 1.92 6.02
C ILE A 41 -1.74 2.76 6.73
N LEU A 42 -2.85 2.14 7.15
CA LEU A 42 -3.90 2.83 7.89
C LEU A 42 -3.39 3.38 9.22
N GLU A 43 -2.53 2.65 9.92
CA GLU A 43 -1.91 3.12 11.15
C GLU A 43 -1.08 4.40 10.93
N LEU A 44 -0.27 4.44 9.86
CA LEU A 44 0.48 5.64 9.49
C LEU A 44 -0.45 6.82 9.17
N ILE A 45 -1.52 6.58 8.42
CA ILE A 45 -2.51 7.60 8.09
C ILE A 45 -3.18 8.16 9.35
N VAL A 46 -3.62 7.30 10.27
CA VAL A 46 -4.24 7.71 11.54
C VAL A 46 -3.30 8.60 12.36
N HIS A 47 -1.99 8.32 12.32
CA HIS A 47 -0.95 9.11 12.98
C HIS A 47 -0.42 10.28 12.14
N LYS A 48 -0.97 10.52 10.94
CA LYS A 48 -0.57 11.58 10.00
C LYS A 48 0.89 11.49 9.53
N LYS A 49 1.44 10.28 9.48
CA LYS A 49 2.80 9.96 9.03
C LYS A 49 2.81 9.57 7.55
N PHE A 50 2.32 10.46 6.69
CA PHE A 50 2.10 10.17 5.27
C PHE A 50 3.40 9.95 4.49
N ASP A 51 4.48 10.61 4.91
CA ASP A 51 5.82 10.49 4.37
C ASP A 51 6.43 9.10 4.59
N GLU A 52 6.05 8.41 5.66
CA GLU A 52 6.53 7.05 5.98
C GLU A 52 5.87 5.95 5.12
N ILE A 53 4.77 6.25 4.40
CA ILE A 53 4.02 5.24 3.62
C ILE A 53 4.87 4.64 2.51
N ARG A 54 5.71 5.45 1.85
CA ARG A 54 6.59 4.96 0.77
C ARG A 54 7.57 3.93 1.30
N ASP A 55 8.24 4.27 2.39
CA ASP A 55 9.27 3.42 2.99
C ASP A 55 8.66 2.12 3.52
N LEU A 56 7.47 2.18 4.13
CA LEU A 56 6.72 1.00 4.54
C LEU A 56 6.41 0.06 3.37
N ILE A 57 5.95 0.59 2.23
CA ILE A 57 5.66 -0.23 1.05
C ILE A 57 6.94 -0.89 0.53
N ILE A 58 8.04 -0.15 0.45
CA ILE A 58 9.35 -0.69 0.02
C ILE A 58 9.82 -1.78 0.99
N GLU A 59 9.76 -1.54 2.29
CA GLU A 59 10.14 -2.51 3.32
C GLU A 59 9.28 -3.78 3.24
N SER A 60 8.00 -3.65 2.89
CA SER A 60 7.07 -4.77 2.83
C SER A 60 7.47 -5.87 1.86
N TYR A 61 8.26 -5.56 0.82
CA TYR A 61 8.82 -6.56 -0.09
C TYR A 61 9.66 -7.61 0.68
N SER A 62 10.38 -7.18 1.71
CA SER A 62 11.20 -8.06 2.54
C SER A 62 10.37 -9.05 3.37
N TRP A 63 9.13 -8.69 3.73
CA TRP A 63 8.22 -9.58 4.45
C TRP A 63 7.84 -10.79 3.61
N TYR A 64 7.85 -10.63 2.28
CA TYR A 64 7.64 -11.70 1.32
C TYR A 64 8.93 -12.41 0.88
N GLY A 65 10.07 -12.04 1.46
CA GLY A 65 11.39 -12.61 1.11
C GLY A 65 12.05 -12.00 -0.13
N PHE A 66 11.60 -10.82 -0.58
CA PHE A 66 12.20 -10.09 -1.71
C PHE A 66 12.92 -8.84 -1.22
N ASN A 67 14.15 -8.60 -1.70
CA ASN A 67 14.82 -7.34 -1.45
C ASN A 67 14.48 -6.35 -2.59
N HIS A 68 13.94 -5.19 -2.25
CA HIS A 68 13.63 -4.14 -3.24
C HIS A 68 14.89 -3.67 -3.99
N ASP A 69 16.07 -3.74 -3.36
CA ASP A 69 17.33 -3.38 -4.02
C ASP A 69 17.72 -4.34 -5.15
N ASP A 70 17.10 -5.53 -5.21
CA ASP A 70 17.30 -6.51 -6.29
C ASP A 70 16.51 -6.16 -7.56
N ILE A 71 15.66 -5.12 -7.52
CA ILE A 71 14.99 -4.62 -8.72
C ILE A 71 16.05 -4.16 -9.73
N LYS A 72 16.06 -4.78 -10.91
CA LYS A 72 16.96 -4.41 -12.00
C LYS A 72 16.78 -2.93 -12.36
N ASP A 73 17.89 -2.24 -12.66
CA ASP A 73 17.90 -0.81 -12.96
C ASP A 73 16.88 -0.41 -14.05
N GLU A 74 16.70 -1.24 -15.07
CA GLU A 74 15.74 -1.04 -16.17
C GLU A 74 14.27 -0.97 -15.73
N TYR A 75 13.94 -1.51 -14.54
CA TYR A 75 12.60 -1.50 -13.97
C TYR A 75 12.44 -0.51 -12.80
N LYS A 76 13.51 0.16 -12.36
CA LYS A 76 13.45 1.08 -11.22
C LYS A 76 12.54 2.28 -11.48
N GLU A 77 12.58 2.86 -12.68
CA GLU A 77 11.74 4.01 -13.02
C GLU A 77 10.25 3.65 -13.04
N SER A 78 9.89 2.55 -13.70
CA SER A 78 8.50 2.08 -13.78
C SER A 78 7.98 1.64 -12.40
N SER A 79 8.81 0.97 -11.60
CA SER A 79 8.49 0.62 -10.21
C SER A 79 8.23 1.88 -9.37
N ASN A 80 9.13 2.86 -9.43
CA ASN A 80 8.97 4.13 -8.70
C ASN A 80 7.72 4.91 -9.13
N THR A 81 7.38 4.86 -10.42
CA THR A 81 6.17 5.49 -10.96
C THR A 81 4.92 4.80 -10.43
N LYS A 82 4.88 3.46 -10.45
CA LYS A 82 3.78 2.67 -9.88
C LYS A 82 3.59 2.98 -8.39
N LEU A 83 4.68 3.01 -7.63
CA LEU A 83 4.64 3.35 -6.20
C LEU A 83 4.08 4.76 -5.95
N SER A 84 4.51 5.76 -6.71
CA SER A 84 3.99 7.13 -6.55
C SER A 84 2.49 7.20 -6.83
N LEU A 85 2.01 6.56 -7.90
CA LEU A 85 0.57 6.50 -8.23
C LEU A 85 -0.25 5.82 -7.12
N ILE A 86 0.27 4.74 -6.53
CA ILE A 86 -0.39 4.02 -5.44
C ILE A 86 -0.47 4.91 -4.18
N ILE A 87 0.59 5.64 -3.85
CA ILE A 87 0.59 6.57 -2.72
C ILE A 87 -0.40 7.71 -2.96
N GLU A 88 -0.45 8.28 -4.17
CA GLU A 88 -1.43 9.31 -4.54
C GLU A 88 -2.87 8.82 -4.32
N LYS A 89 -3.21 7.62 -4.80
CA LYS A 89 -4.53 6.99 -4.58
C LYS A 89 -4.87 6.83 -3.09
N ILE A 90 -3.91 6.35 -2.28
CA ILE A 90 -4.10 6.22 -0.83
C ILE A 90 -4.41 7.58 -0.20
N LEU A 91 -3.68 8.63 -0.58
CA LEU A 91 -3.87 9.98 -0.04
C LEU A 91 -5.18 10.61 -0.51
N GLU A 92 -5.64 10.33 -1.73
CA GLU A 92 -6.95 10.75 -2.24
C GLU A 92 -8.09 10.12 -1.42
N ILE A 93 -8.06 8.81 -1.21
CA ILE A 93 -9.05 8.11 -0.37
C ILE A 93 -9.05 8.69 1.04
N ASN A 94 -7.88 8.99 1.60
CA ASN A 94 -7.77 9.64 2.90
C ASN A 94 -8.43 11.03 2.93
N LYS A 95 -8.20 11.88 1.91
CA LYS A 95 -8.83 13.21 1.81
C LYS A 95 -10.35 13.10 1.76
N GLU A 96 -10.88 12.20 0.92
CA GLU A 96 -12.32 11.93 0.82
C GLU A 96 -12.92 11.50 2.17
N TYR A 97 -12.21 10.64 2.90
CA TYR A 97 -12.69 10.11 4.18
C TYR A 97 -12.74 11.15 5.30
N TYR A 98 -11.74 12.04 5.37
CA TYR A 98 -11.68 13.08 6.40
C TYR A 98 -12.34 14.41 6.00
N GLY A 99 -12.73 14.57 4.73
CA GLY A 99 -13.45 15.74 4.22
C GLY A 99 -12.61 17.01 4.21
N VAL A 100 -11.33 16.90 3.82
CA VAL A 100 -10.35 18.00 3.79
C VAL A 100 -9.97 18.38 2.37
#